data_AF-A0ABD5S5A4-F1
#
_entry.id   AF-A0ABD5S5A4-F1
#
_cell.length_a   1.000
_cell.length_b   1.000
_cell.length_c   1.000
_cell.angle_alpha   90.00
_cell.angle_beta   90.00
_cell.angle_gamma   90.00
#
_symmetry.space_group_name_H-M   'P 1'
#
loop_
_entity.id
_entity.type
_entity.pdbx_description
1 polymer ?
#
loop_
_entity_poly.entity_id
_entity_poly.type
_entity_poly.pdbx_seq_one_letter_code
_entity_poly.pdbx_strand_id
1 'polypeptide(L)'
;AVHAYVRTPDGGTKYLAELQSGDEVQVVDTEGRTREAIVGRVKIEKRPMFRVEARVETEEGEDRVETLLQNAETIKVPTSDGRKAVTDLEQGDRMLLYYGAEARHFGEAIEESIIEK
;
A
#
# COMPACT_ATOMS: atom_id res chain seq x y z
N ALA A 1 -7.90 -6.38 -5.99
CA ALA A 1 -7.37 -7.06 -4.80
C ALA A 1 -8.32 -6.78 -3.65
N VAL A 2 -8.87 -7.81 -3.01
CA VAL A 2 -9.71 -7.65 -1.80
C VAL A 2 -8.88 -7.54 -0.52
N HIS A 3 -7.54 -7.64 -0.62
CA HIS A 3 -6.62 -7.60 0.53
C HIS A 3 -5.93 -6.24 0.75
N ALA A 4 -6.06 -5.30 -0.19
CA ALA A 4 -5.31 -4.04 -0.14
C ALA A 4 -6.18 -2.92 0.43
N TYR A 5 -5.58 -2.11 1.28
CA TYR A 5 -6.25 -1.03 2.00
C TYR A 5 -5.78 0.35 1.54
N VAL A 6 -6.58 1.37 1.78
CA VAL A 6 -6.19 2.79 1.71
C VAL A 6 -6.36 3.43 3.07
N ARG A 7 -5.56 4.46 3.35
CA ARG A 7 -5.69 5.23 4.59
C ARG A 7 -6.78 6.29 4.45
N THR A 8 -7.59 6.45 5.49
CA THR A 8 -8.59 7.51 5.61
C THR A 8 -8.03 8.71 6.38
N PRO A 9 -8.63 9.91 6.26
CA PRO A 9 -8.12 11.13 6.91
C PRO A 9 -7.94 11.02 8.44
N ASP A 10 -8.80 10.26 9.10
CA ASP A 10 -8.79 9.98 10.55
C ASP A 10 -7.72 8.96 10.98
N GLY A 11 -6.91 8.46 10.04
CA GLY A 11 -5.85 7.49 10.31
C GLY A 11 -6.31 6.03 10.34
N GLY A 12 -7.60 5.78 10.08
CA GLY A 12 -8.13 4.45 9.80
C GLY A 12 -7.73 3.93 8.42
N THR A 13 -8.26 2.77 8.04
CA THR A 13 -8.15 2.25 6.68
C THR A 13 -9.48 1.75 6.13
N LYS A 14 -9.60 1.68 4.81
CA LYS A 14 -10.73 1.05 4.09
C LYS A 14 -10.19 0.08 3.06
N TYR A 15 -10.94 -0.97 2.71
CA TYR A 15 -10.55 -1.82 1.59
C TYR A 15 -10.63 -1.05 0.27
N LEU A 16 -9.64 -1.22 -0.60
CA LEU A 16 -9.67 -0.65 -1.96
C LEU A 16 -10.93 -1.06 -2.74
N ALA A 17 -11.47 -2.25 -2.45
CA ALA A 17 -12.66 -2.79 -3.09
C ALA A 17 -13.97 -2.10 -2.65
N GLU A 18 -13.96 -1.39 -1.52
CA GLU A 18 -15.12 -0.68 -0.96
C GLU A 18 -15.19 0.77 -1.40
N LEU A 19 -14.12 1.30 -2.01
CA LEU A 19 -14.08 2.68 -2.45
C LEU A 19 -15.11 2.97 -3.54
N GLN A 20 -15.68 4.16 -3.46
CA GLN A 20 -16.57 4.75 -4.45
C GLN A 20 -16.19 6.20 -4.73
N SER A 21 -16.81 6.77 -5.77
CA SER A 21 -16.68 8.21 -6.05
C SER A 21 -17.20 9.01 -4.86
N GLY A 22 -16.46 10.04 -4.46
CA GLY A 22 -16.82 10.89 -3.32
C GLY A 22 -16.22 10.47 -1.99
N ASP A 23 -15.61 9.27 -1.88
CA ASP A 23 -14.88 8.89 -0.67
C ASP A 23 -13.67 9.80 -0.44
N GLU A 24 -13.42 10.17 0.81
CA GLU A 24 -12.23 10.88 1.23
C GLU A 24 -11.12 9.89 1.61
N VAL A 25 -9.92 10.13 1.11
CA VAL A 25 -8.72 9.33 1.41
C VAL A 25 -7.57 10.24 1.82
N GLN A 26 -6.64 9.69 2.57
CA GLN A 26 -5.38 10.37 2.90
C GLN A 26 -4.29 9.97 1.90
N VAL A 27 -3.62 10.98 1.34
CA VAL A 27 -2.45 10.81 0.48
C VAL A 27 -1.21 11.24 1.25
N VAL A 28 -0.15 10.46 1.14
CA VAL A 28 1.13 10.70 1.83
C VAL A 28 2.24 10.84 0.79
N ASP A 29 3.14 11.81 0.97
CA ASP A 29 4.35 11.92 0.15
C ASP A 29 5.56 11.19 0.77
N THR A 30 6.70 11.24 0.09
CA THR A 30 7.94 10.56 0.53
C THR A 30 8.60 11.22 1.75
N GLU A 31 8.14 12.40 2.16
CA GLU A 31 8.60 13.10 3.37
C GLU A 31 7.62 12.89 4.54
N GLY A 32 6.59 12.06 4.36
CA GLY A 32 5.56 11.78 5.36
C GLY A 32 4.50 12.87 5.49
N ARG A 33 4.49 13.89 4.62
CA ARG A 33 3.45 14.93 4.64
C ARG A 33 2.15 14.35 4.11
N THR A 34 1.07 14.63 4.81
CA THR A 34 -0.26 14.13 4.49
C THR A 34 -1.15 15.23 3.92
N ARG A 35 -2.08 14.84 3.05
CA ARG A 35 -3.22 15.67 2.66
C ARG A 35 -4.43 14.80 2.36
N GLU A 36 -5.60 15.40 2.41
CA GLU A 36 -6.84 14.75 2.02
C GLU A 36 -7.06 14.85 0.50
N ALA A 37 -7.77 13.87 -0.05
CA ALA A 37 -8.17 13.83 -1.45
C ALA A 37 -9.53 13.15 -1.60
N ILE A 38 -10.31 13.61 -2.57
CA ILE A 38 -11.59 12.99 -2.95
C ILE A 38 -11.34 11.98 -4.08
N VAL A 39 -11.86 10.77 -3.93
CA VAL A 39 -11.86 9.76 -4.99
C VAL A 39 -12.80 10.22 -6.09
N GLY A 40 -12.25 10.61 -7.25
CA GLY A 40 -13.06 11.03 -8.39
C GLY A 40 -13.82 9.87 -9.04
N ARG A 41 -13.13 8.78 -9.33
CA ARG A 41 -13.71 7.59 -9.98
C ARG A 41 -12.94 6.33 -9.59
N VAL A 42 -13.68 5.25 -9.39
CA VAL A 42 -13.13 3.89 -9.25
C VAL A 42 -13.28 3.16 -10.57
N LYS A 43 -12.19 2.58 -11.07
CA LYS A 43 -12.15 1.79 -12.30
C LYS A 43 -11.87 0.34 -11.94
N ILE A 44 -12.83 -0.54 -12.24
CA ILE A 44 -12.67 -1.99 -12.06
C ILE A 44 -12.36 -2.58 -13.43
N GLU A 45 -11.18 -3.17 -13.57
CA GLU A 45 -10.72 -3.79 -14.82
C GLU A 45 -9.96 -5.09 -14.53
N LYS A 46 -9.95 -6.00 -15.50
CA LYS A 46 -9.16 -7.23 -15.44
C LYS A 46 -7.82 -6.98 -16.13
N ARG A 47 -6.72 -7.09 -15.39
CA ARG A 47 -5.35 -7.01 -15.90
C ARG A 47 -4.44 -8.02 -15.20
N PRO A 48 -3.33 -8.42 -15.82
CA PRO A 48 -2.24 -9.08 -15.11
C PRO A 48 -1.77 -8.23 -13.92
N MET A 49 -1.38 -8.89 -12.84
CA MET A 49 -0.87 -8.27 -11.62
C MET A 49 0.57 -8.72 -11.38
N PHE A 50 1.39 -7.86 -10.80
CA PHE A 50 2.65 -8.25 -10.18
C PHE A 50 2.43 -8.49 -8.69
N ARG A 51 3.05 -9.54 -8.15
CA ARG A 51 3.27 -9.69 -6.71
C ARG A 51 4.61 -9.03 -6.40
N VAL A 52 4.58 -8.03 -5.53
CA VAL A 52 5.77 -7.37 -5.00
C VAL A 52 5.92 -7.81 -3.56
N GLU A 53 7.07 -8.39 -3.23
CA GLU A 53 7.45 -8.80 -1.87
C GLU A 53 8.67 -7.99 -1.46
N ALA A 54 8.60 -7.37 -0.28
CA ALA A 54 9.69 -6.61 0.32
C ALA A 54 10.08 -7.25 1.65
N ARG A 55 11.38 -7.27 1.93
CA ARG A 55 11.93 -7.69 3.21
C ARG A 55 12.23 -6.45 4.04
N VAL A 56 11.86 -6.49 5.31
CA VAL A 56 12.03 -5.38 6.25
C VAL A 56 12.89 -5.87 7.40
N GLU A 57 14.02 -5.24 7.63
CA GLU A 57 14.83 -5.50 8.83
C GLU A 57 14.21 -4.76 10.02
N THR A 58 13.88 -5.49 11.08
CA THR A 58 13.31 -4.96 12.33
C THR A 58 14.19 -5.36 13.51
N GLU A 59 13.92 -4.81 14.70
CA GLU A 59 14.60 -5.21 15.93
C GLU A 59 14.35 -6.68 16.30
N GLU A 60 13.24 -7.27 15.85
CA GLU A 60 12.84 -8.65 16.11
C GLU A 60 13.29 -9.64 15.03
N GLY A 61 13.83 -9.14 13.90
CA GLY A 61 14.30 -9.95 12.77
C GLY A 61 13.85 -9.44 11.40
N GLU A 62 14.04 -10.26 10.37
CA GLU A 62 13.52 -9.98 9.01
C GLU A 62 12.02 -10.29 8.96
N ASP A 63 11.21 -9.28 8.62
CA ASP A 63 9.80 -9.42 8.29
C ASP A 63 9.59 -9.31 6.77
N ARG A 64 8.40 -9.72 6.29
CA ARG A 64 8.02 -9.66 4.88
C ARG A 64 6.69 -8.97 4.70
N VAL A 65 6.68 -8.01 3.78
CA VAL A 65 5.46 -7.31 3.37
C VAL A 65 5.23 -7.57 1.88
N GLU A 66 4.01 -7.90 1.52
CA GLU A 66 3.65 -8.14 0.13
C GLU A 66 2.39 -7.41 -0.30
N THR A 67 2.30 -7.14 -1.60
CA THR A 67 1.08 -6.59 -2.20
C THR A 67 0.98 -6.98 -3.68
N LEU A 68 -0.24 -6.90 -4.23
CA LEU A 68 -0.48 -7.05 -5.66
C LEU A 68 -0.69 -5.69 -6.32
N LEU A 69 0.15 -5.36 -7.31
CA LEU A 69 0.04 -4.14 -8.10
C LEU A 69 -0.33 -4.47 -9.54
N GLN A 70 -1.12 -3.60 -10.19
CA GLN A 70 -1.45 -3.79 -11.60
C GLN A 70 -0.17 -3.72 -12.43
N ASN A 71 0.02 -4.68 -13.35
CA ASN A 71 1.13 -4.64 -14.29
C ASN A 71 0.88 -3.53 -15.33
N ALA A 72 1.36 -2.32 -15.05
CA ALA A 72 1.27 -1.16 -15.92
C ALA A 72 2.36 -0.12 -15.60
N GLU A 73 2.95 0.48 -16.64
CA GLU A 73 4.01 1.51 -16.54
C GLU A 73 3.58 2.78 -15.76
N THR A 74 2.27 3.03 -15.68
CA THR A 74 1.69 4.19 -14.99
C THR A 74 1.58 3.97 -13.48
N ILE A 75 1.68 2.74 -13.00
CA ILE A 75 1.75 2.42 -11.59
C ILE A 75 3.21 2.55 -11.16
N LYS A 76 3.48 3.51 -10.28
CA LYS A 76 4.84 3.85 -9.84
C LYS A 76 4.95 3.79 -8.33
N VAL A 77 6.10 3.34 -7.86
CA VAL A 77 6.46 3.28 -6.45
C VAL A 77 7.71 4.12 -6.18
N PRO A 78 7.83 4.72 -4.98
CA PRO A 78 9.06 5.40 -4.58
C PRO A 78 10.16 4.37 -4.28
N THR A 79 11.31 4.53 -4.94
CA THR A 79 12.54 3.79 -4.67
C THR A 79 13.68 4.72 -4.25
N SER A 80 14.83 4.16 -3.88
CA SER A 80 16.05 4.92 -3.61
C SER A 80 16.51 5.82 -4.77
N ASP A 81 16.17 5.45 -6.01
CA ASP A 81 16.54 6.19 -7.23
C ASP A 81 15.41 7.10 -7.74
N GLY A 82 14.35 7.28 -6.95
CA GLY A 82 13.17 8.07 -7.31
C GLY A 82 11.95 7.22 -7.65
N ARG A 83 10.98 7.76 -8.39
CA ARG A 83 9.76 7.02 -8.75
C ARG A 83 10.04 6.05 -9.89
N LYS A 84 9.89 4.75 -9.64
CA LYS A 84 10.08 3.67 -10.61
C LYS A 84 8.74 3.04 -10.98
N ALA A 85 8.54 2.70 -12.25
CA ALA A 85 7.36 1.97 -12.67
C ALA A 85 7.43 0.52 -12.19
N VAL A 86 6.29 -0.07 -11.85
CA VAL A 86 6.26 -1.46 -11.35
C VAL A 86 6.74 -2.49 -12.38
N THR A 87 6.67 -2.16 -13.67
CA THR A 87 7.19 -2.98 -14.77
C THR A 87 8.70 -3.03 -14.82
N ASP A 88 9.38 -2.05 -14.22
CA ASP A 88 10.82 -1.86 -14.26
C ASP A 88 11.47 -2.21 -12.91
N LEU A 89 10.69 -2.71 -11.96
CA LEU A 89 11.18 -3.18 -10.67
C LEU A 89 11.97 -4.47 -10.84
N GLU A 90 13.11 -4.54 -10.16
CA GLU A 90 13.99 -5.71 -10.15
C GLU A 90 14.26 -6.16 -8.71
N GLN A 91 14.68 -7.42 -8.55
CA GLN A 91 15.12 -7.89 -7.24
C GLN A 91 16.31 -7.06 -6.74
N GLY A 92 16.22 -6.59 -5.50
CA GLY A 92 17.21 -5.72 -4.90
C GLY A 92 16.85 -4.23 -4.91
N ASP A 93 15.82 -3.83 -5.66
CA ASP A 93 15.28 -2.47 -5.55
C ASP A 93 14.76 -2.21 -4.13
N ARG A 94 15.14 -1.05 -3.59
CA ARG A 94 14.68 -0.59 -2.28
C ARG A 94 13.49 0.33 -2.44
N MET A 95 12.38 -0.01 -1.81
CA MET A 95 11.13 0.76 -1.85
C MET A 95 10.86 1.42 -0.50
N LEU A 96 10.26 2.61 -0.52
CA LEU A 96 9.80 3.25 0.70
C LEU A 96 8.50 2.59 1.17
N LEU A 97 8.47 2.16 2.43
CA LEU A 97 7.32 1.54 3.07
C LEU A 97 6.91 2.36 4.29
N TYR A 98 5.60 2.49 4.51
CA TYR A 98 5.06 2.84 5.81
C TYR A 98 4.92 1.55 6.63
N TYR A 99 5.87 1.31 7.53
CA TYR A 99 5.90 0.14 8.40
C TYR A 99 5.42 0.54 9.80
N GLY A 100 4.24 0.08 10.19
CA GLY A 100 3.62 0.38 11.48
C GLY A 100 3.53 -0.87 12.36
N ALA A 101 3.57 -0.67 13.68
CA ALA A 101 3.59 -1.76 14.66
C ALA A 101 2.22 -2.42 14.92
N GLU A 102 1.13 -1.80 14.47
CA GLU A 102 -0.23 -2.19 14.86
C GLU A 102 -0.90 -3.02 13.76
N ALA A 103 -1.42 -4.19 14.13
CA ALA A 103 -2.33 -4.96 13.29
C ALA A 103 -3.60 -4.15 13.04
N ARG A 104 -4.27 -4.42 11.91
CA ARG A 104 -5.49 -3.72 11.50
C ARG A 104 -6.62 -4.72 11.30
N HIS A 105 -7.75 -4.50 11.97
CA HIS A 105 -8.98 -5.28 11.76
C HIS A 105 -10.12 -4.34 11.39
N PHE A 106 -10.69 -4.53 10.19
CA PHE A 106 -11.70 -3.62 9.62
C PHE A 106 -11.32 -2.13 9.60
N GLY A 107 -10.03 -1.82 9.49
CA GLY A 107 -9.53 -0.46 9.40
C GLY A 107 -9.08 0.19 10.69
N GLU A 108 -9.42 -0.40 11.83
CA GLU A 108 -9.01 0.08 13.15
C GLU A 108 -7.68 -0.55 13.58
N ALA A 109 -6.85 0.23 14.27
CA ALA A 109 -5.62 -0.25 14.90
C ALA A 109 -5.95 -1.12 16.11
N ILE A 110 -5.37 -2.32 16.16
CA ILE A 110 -5.49 -3.23 17.29
C ILE A 110 -4.13 -3.82 17.64
N GLU A 111 -3.91 -4.07 18.94
CA GLU A 111 -2.83 -4.94 19.39
C GLU A 111 -3.29 -6.40 19.19
N GLU A 112 -2.95 -7.01 18.06
CA GLU A 112 -3.26 -8.41 17.78
C GLU A 112 -2.11 -9.11 17.04
N SER A 113 -1.91 -10.41 17.33
CA SER A 113 -1.02 -11.28 16.58
C SER A 113 -1.79 -12.02 15.49
N ILE A 114 -1.68 -11.59 14.23
CA ILE A 114 -2.31 -12.24 13.08
C ILE A 114 -1.25 -13.07 12.34
N ILE A 115 -1.56 -14.34 12.04
CA ILE A 115 -0.76 -15.17 11.13
C ILE A 115 -1.51 -15.26 9.79
N GLU A 116 -1.09 -14.48 8.80
CA GLU A 116 -1.56 -14.62 7.42
C GLU A 116 -0.74 -15.72 6.71
N LYS A 117 -1.40 -16.57 5.89
CA LYS A 117 -0.80 -17.72 5.21
C LYS A 117 -0.95 -17.65 3.70
#